data_AF-A0A3B0S370-F1
#
_entry.id   AF-A0A3B0S370-F1
#
_cell.length_a   1.000
_cell.length_b   1.000
_cell.length_c   1.000
_cell.angle_alpha   90.00
_cell.angle_beta   90.00
_cell.angle_gamma   90.00
#
_symmetry.space_group_name_H-M   'P 1'
#
loop_
_entity.id
_entity.type
_entity.pdbx_description
1 polymer ?
#
loop_
_entity_poly.entity_id
_entity_poly.type
_entity_poly.pdbx_seq_one_letter_code
_entity_poly.pdbx_strand_id
1 'polypeptide(L)'
;MRIDSSSWNMDYLGWSGFHIYRPDKPEGQQLFIDPPKGTAFPRAFAITIFITHGHPEHLGGTLDHVREISSAQCTTVIASETICRYLSGECRRSKVDFIKVEPGQKQDLAPDSSFEVFQWKHMPLLPPGLGAAAHHIFQILRHFRAAWRIIRMSLNGPRGAGKMLGYLLRLPEGTNIIIYGEGLHRHSRAEDVATIGRKVSGATLIVATEPEDFAELPQLVAASGAARAIFYEPHRPWRDTFKLPHADLQALQKTVSAAGIPSKTLELNGQKPA
;
A
#
# COMPACT_ATOMS: atom_id res chain seq x y z
N MET A 1 -2.02 -7.71 13.25
CA MET A 1 -3.26 -8.52 13.20
C MET A 1 -2.92 -9.79 12.40
N ARG A 2 -3.25 -11.00 12.86
CA ARG A 2 -2.82 -12.23 12.17
C ARG A 2 -3.78 -12.62 11.03
N ILE A 3 -3.25 -12.96 9.86
CA ILE A 3 -4.01 -13.57 8.75
C ILE A 3 -3.86 -15.09 8.88
N ASP A 4 -4.79 -15.73 9.59
CA ASP A 4 -4.72 -17.17 9.95
C ASP A 4 -5.00 -18.14 8.80
N SER A 5 -4.07 -18.30 7.85
CA SER A 5 -4.06 -19.55 7.07
C SER A 5 -2.71 -19.95 6.46
N SER A 6 -1.62 -19.31 6.83
CA SER A 6 -0.28 -19.65 6.33
C SER A 6 0.73 -19.42 7.42
N SER A 7 1.95 -19.92 7.25
CA SER A 7 3.11 -19.56 8.08
C SER A 7 3.48 -18.07 8.01
N TRP A 8 2.69 -17.24 7.31
CA TRP A 8 2.92 -15.81 7.12
C TRP A 8 1.94 -14.97 7.92
N ASN A 9 2.49 -14.01 8.67
CA ASN A 9 1.75 -12.93 9.30
C ASN A 9 1.82 -11.67 8.45
N MET A 10 0.84 -10.79 8.65
CA MET A 10 0.80 -9.47 8.04
C MET A 10 0.33 -8.44 9.07
N ASP A 11 1.22 -7.56 9.51
CA ASP A 11 0.87 -6.46 10.39
C ASP A 11 0.58 -5.19 9.59
N TYR A 12 -0.54 -4.54 9.92
CA TYR A 12 -0.91 -3.26 9.34
C TYR A 12 -0.19 -2.13 10.09
N LEU A 13 0.52 -1.29 9.34
CA LEU A 13 1.36 -0.21 9.87
C LEU A 13 0.67 1.15 9.80
N GLY A 14 -0.51 1.24 9.18
CA GLY A 14 -1.20 2.49 8.86
C GLY A 14 -0.94 2.95 7.43
N TRP A 15 -1.78 3.87 6.92
CA TRP A 15 -1.77 4.29 5.51
C TRP A 15 -1.93 3.08 4.58
N SER A 16 -1.06 2.91 3.59
CA SER A 16 -0.97 1.70 2.78
C SER A 16 0.14 0.74 3.25
N GLY A 17 0.56 0.90 4.50
CA GLY A 17 1.70 0.24 5.12
C GLY A 17 1.44 -1.17 5.64
N PHE A 18 2.24 -2.13 5.23
CA PHE A 18 2.17 -3.51 5.72
C PHE A 18 3.55 -4.10 6.00
N HIS A 19 3.64 -4.96 7.02
CA HIS A 19 4.79 -5.81 7.31
C HIS A 19 4.38 -7.28 7.19
N ILE A 20 4.93 -8.01 6.23
CA ILE A 20 4.66 -9.42 5.95
C ILE A 20 5.89 -10.25 6.33
N TYR A 21 5.72 -11.24 7.19
CA TYR A 21 6.84 -12.01 7.76
C TYR A 21 6.40 -13.39 8.25
N ARG A 22 7.38 -14.26 8.48
CA ARG A 22 7.20 -15.56 9.14
C ARG A 22 7.52 -15.46 10.63
N PRO A 23 6.55 -15.65 11.55
CA PRO A 23 6.83 -15.61 12.99
C PRO A 23 7.69 -16.80 13.45
N ASP A 24 7.64 -17.94 12.74
CA ASP A 24 8.43 -19.14 13.01
C ASP A 24 9.87 -19.05 12.47
N LYS A 25 10.14 -18.09 11.59
CA LYS A 25 11.46 -17.83 10.98
C LYS A 25 11.74 -16.31 10.96
N PRO A 26 11.95 -15.68 12.12
CA PRO A 26 12.17 -14.23 12.20
C PRO A 26 13.41 -13.77 11.42
N GLU A 27 14.42 -14.62 11.29
CA GLU A 27 15.61 -14.40 10.44
C GLU A 27 15.36 -14.56 8.95
N GLY A 28 14.19 -15.08 8.59
CA GLY A 28 13.74 -15.20 7.21
C GLY A 28 13.37 -13.86 6.59
N GLN A 29 12.61 -13.94 5.50
CA GLN A 29 12.27 -12.78 4.70
C GLN A 29 11.33 -11.82 5.44
N GLN A 30 11.73 -10.55 5.52
CA GLN A 30 10.97 -9.46 6.13
C GLN A 30 10.52 -8.48 5.04
N LEU A 31 9.24 -8.54 4.67
CA LEU A 31 8.68 -7.75 3.57
C LEU A 31 7.90 -6.56 4.10
N PHE A 32 8.16 -5.37 3.57
CA PHE A 32 7.44 -4.16 3.89
C PHE A 32 6.80 -3.60 2.62
N ILE A 33 5.57 -3.12 2.73
CA ILE A 33 4.85 -2.44 1.67
C ILE A 33 4.58 -1.03 2.16
N ASP A 34 4.95 -0.01 1.39
CA ASP A 34 4.70 1.41 1.68
C ASP A 34 4.82 1.79 3.17
N PRO A 35 5.94 1.46 3.86
CA PRO A 35 6.04 1.65 5.29
C PRO A 35 5.90 3.14 5.63
N PRO A 36 4.94 3.53 6.49
CA PRO A 36 4.70 4.92 6.81
C PRO A 36 5.80 5.49 7.70
N LYS A 37 5.83 6.81 7.82
CA LYS A 37 6.80 7.52 8.66
C LYS A 37 6.81 6.96 10.09
N GLY A 38 8.01 6.79 10.67
CA GLY A 38 8.16 6.21 12.01
C GLY A 38 8.04 4.70 12.09
N THR A 39 7.93 3.97 10.96
CA THR A 39 8.00 2.51 10.95
C THR A 39 9.29 2.01 11.59
N ALA A 40 9.17 1.09 12.55
CA ALA A 40 10.30 0.42 13.16
C ALA A 40 10.69 -0.83 12.34
N PHE A 41 11.91 -0.84 11.81
CA PHE A 41 12.44 -1.99 11.07
C PHE A 41 13.25 -2.93 11.98
N PRO A 42 13.15 -4.26 11.78
CA PRO A 42 13.91 -5.22 12.58
C PRO A 42 15.41 -5.12 12.26
N ARG A 43 16.24 -4.66 13.19
CA ARG A 43 17.67 -4.35 12.92
C ARG A 43 18.55 -5.56 12.58
N ALA A 44 18.13 -6.77 12.97
CA ALA A 44 18.94 -7.98 12.85
C ALA A 44 18.82 -8.70 11.50
N PHE A 45 17.84 -8.36 10.68
CA PHE A 45 17.43 -9.19 9.54
C PHE A 45 17.40 -8.38 8.25
N ALA A 46 17.69 -9.01 7.11
CA ALA A 46 17.53 -8.35 5.82
C ALA A 46 16.05 -8.03 5.57
N ILE A 47 15.78 -6.86 5.00
CA ILE A 47 14.41 -6.42 4.68
C ILE A 47 14.27 -6.11 3.20
N THR A 48 13.07 -6.34 2.68
CA THR A 48 12.68 -5.92 1.33
C THR A 48 11.50 -4.97 1.44
N ILE A 49 11.60 -3.80 0.84
CA ILE A 49 10.58 -2.75 0.86
C ILE A 49 10.04 -2.59 -0.55
N PHE A 50 8.73 -2.76 -0.73
CA PHE A 50 8.02 -2.45 -1.96
C PHE A 50 7.33 -1.11 -1.84
N ILE A 51 7.51 -0.25 -2.85
CA ILE A 51 6.83 1.05 -2.91
C ILE A 51 5.86 1.06 -4.09
N THR A 52 4.59 1.31 -3.84
CA THR A 52 3.55 1.34 -4.87
C THR A 52 3.64 2.62 -5.70
N HIS A 53 3.81 3.77 -5.06
CA HIS A 53 3.94 5.06 -5.73
C HIS A 53 4.59 6.13 -4.84
N GLY A 54 4.87 7.29 -5.43
CA GLY A 54 5.75 8.32 -4.88
C GLY A 54 5.05 9.42 -4.09
N HIS A 55 3.87 9.18 -3.54
CA HIS A 55 3.29 10.12 -2.59
C HIS A 55 3.99 10.05 -1.23
N PRO A 56 4.14 11.18 -0.50
CA PRO A 56 4.95 11.25 0.71
C PRO A 56 4.62 10.21 1.80
N GLU A 57 3.34 9.88 1.96
CA GLU A 57 2.82 8.93 2.93
C GLU A 57 3.30 7.49 2.69
N HIS A 58 3.57 7.10 1.44
CA HIS A 58 4.12 5.79 1.07
C HIS A 58 5.65 5.74 1.21
N LEU A 59 6.30 6.90 1.25
CA LEU A 59 7.76 7.01 1.29
C LEU A 59 8.32 7.24 2.69
N GLY A 60 7.49 7.68 3.64
CA GLY A 60 7.93 8.21 4.93
C GLY A 60 8.87 7.29 5.71
N GLY A 61 8.48 6.04 5.92
CA GLY A 61 9.27 5.08 6.70
C GLY A 61 10.53 4.65 5.95
N THR A 62 10.43 4.48 4.63
CA THR A 62 11.58 4.20 3.77
C THR A 62 12.60 5.33 3.79
N LEU A 63 12.14 6.59 3.73
CA LEU A 63 13.00 7.77 3.82
C LEU A 63 13.71 7.87 5.16
N ASP A 64 12.99 7.67 6.27
CA ASP A 64 13.58 7.62 7.61
C ASP A 64 14.67 6.53 7.66
N HIS A 65 14.36 5.34 7.13
CA HIS A 65 15.26 4.19 7.11
C HIS A 65 16.52 4.40 6.27
N VAL A 66 16.40 4.87 5.02
CA VAL A 66 17.56 5.04 4.12
C VAL A 66 18.46 6.21 4.54
N ARG A 67 17.96 7.13 5.37
CA ARG A 67 18.73 8.26 5.94
C ARG A 67 19.43 7.90 7.26
N GLU A 68 19.09 6.79 7.91
CA GLU A 68 19.72 6.34 9.18
C GLU A 68 21.13 5.79 8.93
N ILE A 69 22.17 6.52 9.32
CA ILE A 69 23.58 6.20 9.02
C ILE A 69 24.08 4.94 9.76
N SER A 70 23.53 4.62 10.94
CA SER A 70 24.12 3.67 11.89
C SER A 70 23.73 2.20 11.68
N SER A 71 22.87 1.89 10.71
CA SER A 71 22.33 0.53 10.59
C SER A 71 23.06 -0.28 9.50
N ALA A 72 23.64 -1.41 9.92
CA ALA A 72 24.36 -2.34 9.05
C ALA A 72 23.46 -3.36 8.33
N GLN A 73 22.14 -3.22 8.49
CA GLN A 73 21.12 -4.07 7.91
C GLN A 73 21.09 -3.96 6.38
N CYS A 74 21.09 -5.11 5.70
CA CYS A 74 20.88 -5.19 4.25
C CYS A 74 19.43 -4.87 3.92
N THR A 75 19.22 -3.96 2.98
CA THR A 75 17.89 -3.50 2.57
C THR A 75 17.78 -3.56 1.06
N THR A 76 16.68 -4.09 0.56
CA THR A 76 16.31 -4.00 -0.85
C THR A 76 15.08 -3.12 -0.98
N VAL A 77 15.11 -2.10 -1.82
CA VAL A 77 13.97 -1.24 -2.13
C VAL A 77 13.54 -1.49 -3.57
N ILE A 78 12.29 -1.89 -3.78
CA ILE A 78 11.69 -2.25 -5.07
C ILE A 78 10.63 -1.21 -5.41
N ALA A 79 10.86 -0.44 -6.48
CA ALA A 79 9.98 0.66 -6.87
C ALA A 79 10.15 1.06 -8.33
N SER A 80 9.32 1.99 -8.82
CA SER A 80 9.52 2.61 -10.12
C SER A 80 10.84 3.38 -10.19
N GLU A 81 11.40 3.57 -11.40
CA GLU A 81 12.67 4.28 -11.58
C GLU A 81 12.69 5.64 -10.89
N THR A 82 11.60 6.43 -11.03
CA THR A 82 11.49 7.77 -10.45
C THR A 82 11.67 7.74 -8.93
N ILE A 83 11.06 6.77 -8.26
CA ILE A 83 11.12 6.62 -6.81
C ILE A 83 12.51 6.12 -6.39
N CYS A 84 13.05 5.11 -7.06
CA CYS A 84 14.40 4.62 -6.78
C CYS A 84 15.44 5.74 -6.93
N ARG A 85 15.35 6.55 -8.00
CA ARG A 85 16.25 7.69 -8.20
C ARG A 85 16.15 8.69 -7.05
N TYR A 86 14.94 9.08 -6.67
CA TYR A 86 14.69 9.96 -5.54
C TYR A 86 15.28 9.40 -4.23
N LEU A 87 14.90 8.18 -3.84
CA LEU A 87 15.36 7.56 -2.60
C LEU A 87 16.88 7.32 -2.59
N SER A 88 17.48 6.98 -3.73
CA SER A 88 18.93 6.81 -3.85
C SER A 88 19.69 8.13 -3.62
N GLY A 89 19.15 9.26 -4.08
CA GLY A 89 19.71 10.59 -3.79
C GLY A 89 19.58 11.01 -2.32
N GLU A 90 18.60 10.45 -1.60
CA GLU A 90 18.39 10.69 -0.17
C GLU A 90 19.11 9.66 0.72
N CYS A 91 19.66 8.60 0.13
CA CYS A 91 20.25 7.48 0.85
C CYS A 91 21.60 7.87 1.46
N ARG A 92 21.75 7.60 2.76
CA ARG A 92 23.00 7.80 3.52
C ARG A 92 23.61 6.48 3.98
N ARG A 93 23.04 5.36 3.53
CA ARG A 93 23.41 4.00 3.93
C ARG A 93 24.15 3.29 2.81
N SER A 94 25.09 2.43 3.20
CA SER A 94 25.94 1.68 2.25
C SER A 94 25.36 0.34 1.81
N LYS A 95 24.37 -0.22 2.52
CA LYS A 95 23.78 -1.55 2.25
C LYS A 95 22.32 -1.47 1.84
N VAL A 96 22.03 -0.60 0.87
CA VAL A 96 20.69 -0.44 0.30
C VAL A 96 20.76 -0.66 -1.21
N ASP A 97 20.12 -1.73 -1.66
CA ASP A 97 19.98 -2.05 -3.07
C ASP A 97 18.66 -1.51 -3.59
N PHE A 98 18.70 -0.66 -4.63
CA PHE A 98 17.51 -0.13 -5.28
C PHE A 98 17.23 -0.91 -6.56
N ILE A 99 16.18 -1.73 -6.55
CA ILE A 99 15.71 -2.48 -7.71
C ILE A 99 14.60 -1.67 -8.39
N LYS A 100 14.95 -1.12 -9.55
CA LYS A 100 14.01 -0.41 -10.42
C LYS A 100 13.14 -1.44 -11.14
N VAL A 101 11.83 -1.22 -11.14
CA VAL A 101 10.89 -2.14 -11.77
C VAL A 101 9.90 -1.46 -12.71
N GLU A 102 9.40 -2.25 -13.67
CA GLU A 102 8.46 -1.83 -14.70
C GLU A 102 7.20 -2.73 -14.72
N PRO A 103 6.02 -2.23 -15.15
CA PRO A 103 4.83 -3.05 -15.29
C PRO A 103 5.07 -4.26 -16.20
N GLY A 104 4.62 -5.44 -15.75
CA GLY A 104 4.84 -6.71 -16.43
C GLY A 104 6.14 -7.42 -16.04
N GLN A 105 7.05 -6.76 -15.31
CA GLN A 105 8.27 -7.39 -14.81
C GLN A 105 7.94 -8.46 -13.78
N LYS A 106 8.65 -9.59 -13.87
CA LYS A 106 8.65 -10.68 -12.89
C LYS A 106 10.07 -10.88 -12.39
N GLN A 107 10.22 -11.12 -11.11
CA GLN A 107 11.55 -11.33 -10.52
C GLN A 107 11.45 -12.17 -9.25
N ASP A 108 12.44 -13.03 -9.08
CA ASP A 108 12.61 -13.84 -7.88
C ASP A 108 13.27 -13.03 -6.76
N LEU A 109 12.88 -13.35 -5.53
CA LEU A 109 13.42 -12.82 -4.29
C LEU A 109 13.90 -13.97 -3.44
N ALA A 110 15.18 -13.92 -3.07
CA ALA A 110 15.75 -14.92 -2.19
C ALA A 110 15.02 -14.94 -0.82
N PRO A 111 14.86 -16.11 -0.19
CA PRO A 111 15.28 -17.42 -0.69
C PRO A 111 14.33 -18.09 -1.70
N ASP A 112 13.02 -17.85 -1.63
CA ASP A 112 12.01 -18.64 -2.34
C ASP A 112 10.69 -17.89 -2.59
N SER A 113 10.76 -16.58 -2.69
CA SER A 113 9.64 -15.72 -3.06
C SER A 113 9.79 -15.18 -4.48
N SER A 114 8.72 -14.69 -5.08
CA SER A 114 8.79 -13.92 -6.31
C SER A 114 7.74 -12.83 -6.32
N PHE A 115 7.91 -11.85 -7.19
CA PHE A 115 6.91 -10.83 -7.43
C PHE A 115 6.68 -10.60 -8.93
N GLU A 116 5.49 -10.12 -9.24
CA GLU A 116 5.11 -9.61 -10.55
C GLU A 116 4.51 -8.22 -10.39
N VAL A 117 4.95 -7.29 -11.23
CA VAL A 117 4.54 -5.89 -11.17
C VAL A 117 3.41 -5.64 -12.16
N PHE A 118 2.42 -4.87 -11.75
CA PHE A 118 1.39 -4.36 -12.65
C PHE A 118 1.18 -2.86 -12.43
N GLN A 119 0.53 -2.19 -13.37
CA GLN A 119 0.22 -0.77 -13.27
C GLN A 119 -1.27 -0.58 -12.99
N TRP A 120 -1.59 0.39 -12.15
CA TRP A 120 -2.96 0.90 -11.97
C TRP A 120 -3.01 2.39 -12.31
N LYS A 121 -4.21 2.96 -12.37
CA LYS A 121 -4.41 4.37 -12.73
C LYS A 121 -4.65 5.17 -11.46
N HIS A 122 -3.98 6.30 -11.32
CA HIS A 122 -4.24 7.20 -10.20
C HIS A 122 -5.64 7.79 -10.27
N MET A 123 -6.27 8.03 -9.13
CA MET A 123 -7.53 8.76 -9.07
C MET A 123 -7.36 10.24 -9.45
N PRO A 124 -8.34 10.88 -10.09
CA PRO A 124 -8.33 12.34 -10.21
C PRO A 124 -8.40 12.97 -8.81
N LEU A 125 -7.67 14.07 -8.61
CA LEU A 125 -7.52 14.76 -7.31
C LEU A 125 -8.83 15.29 -6.70
N LEU A 126 -9.89 15.45 -7.49
CA LEU A 126 -11.15 16.04 -7.04
C LEU A 126 -12.26 14.98 -7.06
N PRO A 127 -13.10 14.93 -6.00
CA PRO A 127 -14.28 14.07 -6.01
C PRO A 127 -15.21 14.48 -7.17
N PRO A 128 -15.91 13.52 -7.78
CA PRO A 128 -16.86 13.84 -8.85
C PRO A 128 -18.02 14.70 -8.32
N GLY A 129 -18.41 15.72 -9.09
CA GLY A 129 -19.53 16.61 -8.79
C GLY A 129 -19.12 17.97 -8.20
N LEU A 130 -19.71 19.04 -8.74
CA LEU A 130 -19.36 20.44 -8.37
C LEU A 130 -19.59 20.74 -6.88
N GLY A 131 -20.65 20.20 -6.28
CA GLY A 131 -20.96 20.42 -4.86
C GLY A 131 -19.97 19.73 -3.92
N ALA A 132 -19.62 18.48 -4.19
CA ALA A 132 -18.61 17.73 -3.43
C ALA A 132 -17.22 18.38 -3.56
N ALA A 133 -16.85 18.80 -4.77
CA ALA A 133 -15.60 19.52 -5.01
C ALA A 133 -15.56 20.87 -4.28
N ALA A 134 -16.64 21.66 -4.31
CA ALA A 134 -16.71 22.94 -3.59
C ALA A 134 -16.64 22.77 -2.07
N HIS A 135 -17.34 21.77 -1.51
CA HIS A 135 -17.25 21.44 -0.10
C HIS A 135 -15.84 20.99 0.30
N HIS A 136 -15.22 20.15 -0.53
CA HIS A 136 -13.84 19.68 -0.34
C HIS A 136 -12.85 20.85 -0.35
N ILE A 137 -12.96 21.76 -1.32
CA ILE A 137 -12.13 22.98 -1.39
C ILE A 137 -12.36 23.87 -0.17
N PHE A 138 -13.60 24.07 0.27
CA PHE A 138 -13.91 24.87 1.45
C PHE A 138 -13.28 24.31 2.73
N GLN A 139 -13.33 22.99 2.93
CA GLN A 139 -12.67 22.32 4.07
C GLN A 139 -11.15 22.47 4.00
N ILE A 140 -10.54 22.32 2.82
CA ILE A 140 -9.10 22.55 2.61
C ILE A 140 -8.72 23.98 2.97
N LEU A 141 -9.49 24.98 2.54
CA LEU A 141 -9.25 26.40 2.85
C LEU A 141 -9.38 26.69 4.34
N ARG A 142 -10.37 26.10 5.02
CA ARG A 142 -10.57 26.22 6.47
C ARG A 142 -9.41 25.63 7.27
N HIS A 143 -8.74 24.62 6.72
CA HIS A 143 -7.57 23.96 7.30
C HIS A 143 -6.27 24.30 6.56
N PHE A 144 -6.13 25.56 6.12
CA PHE A 144 -5.02 26.01 5.25
C PHE A 144 -3.62 25.59 5.74
N ARG A 145 -3.36 25.62 7.06
CA ARG A 145 -2.05 25.23 7.61
C ARG A 145 -1.74 23.76 7.34
N ALA A 146 -2.75 22.89 7.49
CA ALA A 146 -2.62 21.47 7.19
C ALA A 146 -2.49 21.23 5.68
N ALA A 147 -3.29 21.94 4.87
CA ALA A 147 -3.18 21.90 3.40
C ALA A 147 -1.78 22.33 2.91
N TRP A 148 -1.25 23.43 3.46
CA TRP A 148 0.09 23.91 3.15
C TRP A 148 1.18 22.90 3.55
N ARG A 149 1.01 22.21 4.68
CA ARG A 149 1.91 21.13 5.10
C ARG A 149 1.91 20.00 4.08
N ILE A 150 0.74 19.56 3.61
CA ILE A 150 0.61 18.50 2.60
C ILE A 150 1.27 18.94 1.29
N ILE A 151 0.97 20.15 0.80
CA ILE A 151 1.60 20.70 -0.40
C ILE A 151 3.12 20.69 -0.27
N ARG A 152 3.66 21.16 0.86
CA ARG A 152 5.11 21.16 1.11
C ARG A 152 5.67 19.74 1.14
N MET A 153 4.95 18.77 1.70
CA MET A 153 5.36 17.36 1.67
C MET A 153 5.40 16.82 0.24
N SER A 154 4.36 17.09 -0.57
CA SER A 154 4.30 16.68 -1.99
C SER A 154 5.42 17.31 -2.82
N LEU A 155 5.76 18.58 -2.56
CA LEU A 155 6.86 19.28 -3.23
C LEU A 155 8.25 18.71 -2.88
N ASN A 156 8.39 18.10 -1.71
CA ASN A 156 9.64 17.47 -1.27
C ASN A 156 9.76 16.01 -1.73
N GLY A 157 8.75 15.45 -2.40
CA GLY A 157 8.74 14.08 -2.92
C GLY A 157 9.37 13.96 -4.31
N PRO A 158 9.35 12.76 -4.91
CA PRO A 158 9.77 12.55 -6.29
C PRO A 158 8.94 13.40 -7.25
N ARG A 159 9.59 13.99 -8.28
CA ARG A 159 8.90 14.73 -9.34
C ARG A 159 7.93 13.79 -10.07
N GLY A 160 6.63 13.99 -9.84
CA GLY A 160 5.55 13.33 -10.59
C GLY A 160 5.07 11.97 -10.04
N ALA A 161 5.22 11.69 -8.73
CA ALA A 161 4.77 10.46 -8.05
C ALA A 161 5.25 9.11 -8.63
N GLY A 162 5.97 9.10 -9.76
CA GLY A 162 6.36 7.88 -10.45
C GLY A 162 5.18 7.14 -11.07
N LYS A 163 5.45 5.92 -11.54
CA LYS A 163 4.40 5.01 -12.00
C LYS A 163 3.63 4.49 -10.79
N MET A 164 2.33 4.35 -10.95
CA MET A 164 1.42 3.77 -9.97
C MET A 164 1.47 2.25 -10.10
N LEU A 165 2.27 1.61 -9.25
CA LEU A 165 2.57 0.18 -9.34
C LEU A 165 1.80 -0.62 -8.29
N GLY A 166 1.34 -1.79 -8.69
CA GLY A 166 0.87 -2.84 -7.80
C GLY A 166 1.75 -4.08 -7.90
N TYR A 167 1.64 -4.96 -6.92
CA TYR A 167 2.49 -6.14 -6.78
C TYR A 167 1.64 -7.38 -6.57
N LEU A 168 1.94 -8.43 -7.33
CA LEU A 168 1.52 -9.80 -7.04
C LEU A 168 2.71 -10.52 -6.42
N LEU A 169 2.65 -10.77 -5.11
CA LEU A 169 3.65 -11.52 -4.38
C LEU A 169 3.27 -13.00 -4.34
N ARG A 170 4.23 -13.86 -4.66
CA ARG A 170 4.13 -15.31 -4.50
C ARG A 170 5.17 -15.70 -3.46
N LEU A 171 4.67 -16.10 -2.30
CA LEU A 171 5.46 -16.49 -1.15
C LEU A 171 5.45 -18.03 -1.02
N PRO A 172 6.39 -18.59 -0.26
CA PRO A 172 6.43 -20.01 0.09
C PRO A 172 5.10 -20.58 0.56
N GLU A 173 4.97 -21.90 0.42
CA GLU A 173 3.78 -22.66 0.84
C GLU A 173 2.51 -22.23 0.07
N GLY A 174 2.70 -21.69 -1.14
CA GLY A 174 1.60 -21.29 -2.03
C GLY A 174 0.86 -20.03 -1.59
N THR A 175 1.45 -19.22 -0.69
CA THR A 175 0.83 -17.99 -0.20
C THR A 175 0.92 -16.90 -1.26
N ASN A 176 -0.22 -16.41 -1.74
CA ASN A 176 -0.27 -15.38 -2.79
C ASN A 176 -0.95 -14.12 -2.29
N ILE A 177 -0.39 -12.96 -2.62
CA ILE A 177 -0.89 -11.65 -2.16
C ILE A 177 -0.94 -10.69 -3.34
N ILE A 178 -2.09 -10.06 -3.58
CA ILE A 178 -2.26 -9.00 -4.58
C ILE A 178 -2.39 -7.67 -3.85
N ILE A 179 -1.53 -6.72 -4.22
CA ILE A 179 -1.38 -5.42 -3.58
C ILE A 179 -1.60 -4.35 -4.64
N TYR A 180 -2.72 -3.63 -4.54
CA TYR A 180 -3.01 -2.48 -5.41
C TYR A 180 -2.47 -1.16 -4.84
N GLY A 181 -1.96 -1.15 -3.60
CA GLY A 181 -1.84 0.11 -2.86
C GLY A 181 -3.22 0.77 -2.81
N GLU A 182 -3.35 1.91 -3.49
CA GLU A 182 -4.60 2.68 -3.59
C GLU A 182 -5.28 2.57 -4.96
N GLY A 183 -4.81 1.64 -5.80
CA GLY A 183 -5.22 1.50 -7.20
C GLY A 183 -6.51 0.72 -7.49
N LEU A 184 -7.19 0.21 -6.46
CA LEU A 184 -8.47 -0.47 -6.61
C LEU A 184 -9.59 0.48 -6.17
N HIS A 185 -10.25 1.13 -7.12
CA HIS A 185 -11.23 2.20 -6.86
C HIS A 185 -12.31 2.24 -7.95
N ARG A 186 -13.30 3.14 -7.83
CA ARG A 186 -14.48 3.25 -8.72
C ARG A 186 -14.20 3.49 -10.22
N HIS A 187 -12.96 3.77 -10.60
CA HIS A 187 -12.56 3.95 -12.00
C HIS A 187 -11.68 2.80 -12.51
N SER A 188 -11.38 1.82 -11.66
CA SER A 188 -10.75 0.58 -12.07
C SER A 188 -11.75 -0.23 -12.89
N ARG A 189 -11.27 -0.84 -13.97
CA ARG A 189 -12.08 -1.71 -14.81
C ARG A 189 -12.03 -3.14 -14.29
N ALA A 190 -13.18 -3.80 -14.18
CA ALA A 190 -13.25 -5.19 -13.73
C ALA A 190 -12.40 -6.12 -14.61
N GLU A 191 -12.30 -5.86 -15.92
CA GLU A 191 -11.47 -6.66 -16.84
C GLU A 191 -9.97 -6.58 -16.52
N ASP A 192 -9.49 -5.39 -16.15
CA ASP A 192 -8.09 -5.16 -15.79
C ASP A 192 -7.78 -5.88 -14.47
N VAL A 193 -8.70 -5.79 -13.50
CA VAL A 193 -8.60 -6.48 -12.21
C VAL A 193 -8.61 -8.00 -12.37
N ALA A 194 -9.53 -8.53 -13.18
CA ALA A 194 -9.60 -9.96 -13.50
C ALA A 194 -8.35 -10.46 -14.22
N THR A 195 -7.69 -9.62 -15.02
CA THR A 195 -6.45 -9.97 -15.71
C THR A 195 -5.30 -10.22 -14.73
N ILE A 196 -5.24 -9.47 -13.62
CA ILE A 196 -4.28 -9.73 -12.55
C ILE A 196 -4.68 -10.98 -11.76
N GLY A 197 -5.97 -11.08 -11.40
CA GLY A 197 -6.55 -12.20 -10.69
C GLY A 197 -6.26 -13.57 -11.33
N ARG A 198 -6.45 -13.68 -12.65
CA ARG A 198 -6.22 -14.95 -13.40
C ARG A 198 -4.77 -15.45 -13.35
N LYS A 199 -3.80 -14.63 -12.94
CA LYS A 199 -2.39 -15.02 -12.84
C LYS A 199 -2.09 -15.89 -11.62
N VAL A 200 -3.03 -16.00 -10.69
CA VAL A 200 -2.82 -16.68 -9.42
C VAL A 200 -4.12 -17.18 -8.81
N SER A 201 -4.12 -18.38 -8.23
CA SER A 201 -5.24 -18.90 -7.46
C SER A 201 -5.01 -18.66 -5.96
N GLY A 202 -6.09 -18.60 -5.20
CA GLY A 202 -6.00 -18.58 -3.73
C GLY A 202 -5.46 -17.27 -3.13
N ALA A 203 -5.38 -16.19 -3.91
CA ALA A 203 -4.74 -14.96 -3.45
C ALA A 203 -5.52 -14.23 -2.34
N THR A 204 -4.76 -13.56 -1.49
CA THR A 204 -5.25 -12.52 -0.57
C THR A 204 -5.16 -11.18 -1.27
N LEU A 205 -6.28 -10.49 -1.44
CA LEU A 205 -6.32 -9.14 -1.99
C LEU A 205 -6.28 -8.11 -0.87
N ILE A 206 -5.33 -7.17 -0.94
CA ILE A 206 -5.26 -6.02 -0.03
C ILE A 206 -5.88 -4.80 -0.73
N VAL A 207 -6.88 -4.19 -0.09
CA VAL A 207 -7.75 -3.17 -0.69
C VAL A 207 -7.81 -1.92 0.18
N ALA A 208 -7.17 -0.85 -0.30
CA ALA A 208 -7.46 0.49 0.17
C ALA A 208 -8.92 0.83 -0.13
N THR A 209 -9.63 1.35 0.86
CA THR A 209 -11.04 1.67 0.75
C THR A 209 -11.26 3.14 1.07
N GLU A 210 -11.75 3.87 0.08
CA GLU A 210 -12.31 5.21 0.27
C GLU A 210 -13.85 5.15 0.27
N PRO A 211 -14.56 6.04 0.99
CA PRO A 211 -16.02 6.08 0.98
C PRO A 211 -16.60 6.21 -0.43
N GLU A 212 -15.91 6.91 -1.32
CA GLU A 212 -16.33 7.13 -2.70
C GLU A 212 -16.29 5.86 -3.56
N ASP A 213 -15.56 4.82 -3.14
CA ASP A 213 -15.38 3.57 -3.88
C ASP A 213 -16.31 2.44 -3.40
N PHE A 214 -17.04 2.68 -2.31
CA PHE A 214 -17.85 1.67 -1.62
C PHE A 214 -18.77 0.88 -2.55
N ALA A 215 -19.44 1.57 -3.48
CA ALA A 215 -20.40 0.95 -4.40
C ALA A 215 -19.74 -0.01 -5.40
N GLU A 216 -18.50 0.29 -5.80
CA GLU A 216 -17.80 -0.41 -6.88
C GLU A 216 -16.89 -1.53 -6.36
N LEU A 217 -16.38 -1.40 -5.14
CA LEU A 217 -15.44 -2.36 -4.58
C LEU A 217 -15.95 -3.82 -4.53
N PRO A 218 -17.23 -4.13 -4.20
CA PRO A 218 -17.70 -5.51 -4.20
C PRO A 218 -17.51 -6.22 -5.55
N GLN A 219 -17.84 -5.55 -6.66
CA GLN A 219 -17.69 -6.14 -7.98
C GLN A 219 -16.22 -6.24 -8.41
N LEU A 220 -15.38 -5.29 -8.02
CA LEU A 220 -13.94 -5.32 -8.32
C LEU A 220 -13.23 -6.44 -7.53
N VAL A 221 -13.59 -6.61 -6.26
CA VAL A 221 -13.09 -7.72 -5.43
C VAL A 221 -13.53 -9.06 -6.02
N ALA A 222 -14.78 -9.19 -6.45
CA ALA A 222 -15.24 -10.40 -7.13
C ALA A 222 -14.49 -10.65 -8.45
N ALA A 223 -14.28 -9.61 -9.26
CA ALA A 223 -13.54 -9.71 -10.52
C ALA A 223 -12.09 -10.16 -10.31
N SER A 224 -11.47 -9.82 -9.19
CA SER A 224 -10.11 -10.25 -8.86
C SER A 224 -9.95 -11.76 -8.70
N GLY A 225 -11.05 -12.50 -8.46
CA GLY A 225 -10.99 -13.94 -8.17
C GLY A 225 -10.20 -14.29 -6.91
N ALA A 226 -9.92 -13.31 -6.03
CA ALA A 226 -9.20 -13.52 -4.80
C ALA A 226 -10.00 -14.44 -3.86
N ALA A 227 -9.30 -15.34 -3.17
CA ALA A 227 -9.92 -16.23 -2.20
C ALA A 227 -10.27 -15.53 -0.89
N ARG A 228 -9.67 -14.35 -0.63
CA ARG A 228 -10.01 -13.48 0.50
C ARG A 228 -9.66 -12.04 0.21
N ALA A 229 -10.30 -11.12 0.92
CA ALA A 229 -10.03 -9.69 0.86
C ALA A 229 -9.72 -9.09 2.23
N ILE A 230 -8.84 -8.10 2.26
CA ILE A 230 -8.51 -7.32 3.45
C ILE A 230 -8.69 -5.84 3.14
N PHE A 231 -9.60 -5.20 3.87
CA PHE A 231 -9.96 -3.81 3.70
C PHE A 231 -9.27 -2.93 4.73
N TYR A 232 -8.73 -1.79 4.30
CA TYR A 232 -8.16 -0.77 5.17
C TYR A 232 -8.49 0.62 4.62
N GLU A 233 -8.44 1.65 5.47
CA GLU A 233 -8.64 3.05 5.06
C GLU A 233 -7.28 3.79 5.09
N PRO A 234 -6.65 4.08 3.93
CA PRO A 234 -5.32 4.68 3.88
C PRO A 234 -5.28 6.10 4.45
N HIS A 235 -6.28 6.91 4.12
CA HIS A 235 -6.28 8.35 4.37
C HIS A 235 -6.99 8.77 5.65
N ARG A 236 -7.23 7.85 6.59
CA ARG A 236 -7.96 8.15 7.83
C ARG A 236 -7.40 9.38 8.58
N PRO A 237 -6.07 9.53 8.78
CA PRO A 237 -5.53 10.71 9.45
C PRO A 237 -5.83 12.04 8.73
N TRP A 238 -5.84 12.03 7.40
CA TRP A 238 -6.23 13.21 6.62
C TRP A 238 -7.73 13.47 6.72
N ARG A 239 -8.55 12.42 6.59
CA ARG A 239 -10.00 12.54 6.71
C ARG A 239 -10.41 13.09 8.08
N ASP A 240 -9.78 12.63 9.16
CA ASP A 240 -9.95 13.20 10.50
C ASP A 240 -9.57 14.69 10.54
N THR A 241 -8.41 15.04 9.98
CA THR A 241 -7.88 16.43 9.98
C THR A 241 -8.79 17.40 9.23
N PHE A 242 -9.35 16.98 8.11
CA PHE A 242 -10.21 17.80 7.24
C PHE A 242 -11.71 17.57 7.46
N LYS A 243 -12.08 16.72 8.43
CA LYS A 243 -13.47 16.33 8.74
C LYS A 243 -14.20 15.79 7.50
N LEU A 244 -13.52 14.95 6.74
CA LEU A 244 -14.08 14.27 5.57
C LEU A 244 -14.78 12.97 5.98
N PRO A 245 -15.70 12.44 5.15
CA PRO A 245 -16.34 11.16 5.41
C PRO A 245 -15.33 10.01 5.51
N HIS A 246 -15.64 9.00 6.33
CA HIS A 246 -14.88 7.76 6.45
C HIS A 246 -15.54 6.62 5.67
N ALA A 247 -14.73 5.66 5.24
CA ALA A 247 -15.26 4.42 4.68
C ALA A 247 -15.93 3.57 5.77
N ASP A 248 -17.13 3.06 5.50
CA ASP A 248 -17.77 2.05 6.35
C ASP A 248 -17.19 0.66 6.03
N LEU A 249 -16.00 0.37 6.57
CA LEU A 249 -15.30 -0.88 6.30
C LEU A 249 -16.12 -2.11 6.73
N GLN A 250 -16.91 -2.00 7.81
CA GLN A 250 -17.72 -3.11 8.30
C GLN A 250 -18.89 -3.43 7.36
N ALA A 251 -19.56 -2.40 6.83
CA ALA A 251 -20.59 -2.60 5.82
C ALA A 251 -20.00 -3.20 4.53
N LEU A 252 -18.82 -2.74 4.09
CA LEU A 252 -18.15 -3.30 2.92
C LEU A 252 -17.79 -4.78 3.13
N GLN A 253 -17.21 -5.11 4.29
CA GLN A 253 -16.87 -6.48 4.67
C GLN A 253 -18.11 -7.39 4.64
N LYS A 254 -19.25 -6.93 5.17
CA LYS A 254 -20.51 -7.70 5.12
C LYS A 254 -20.96 -7.94 3.70
N THR A 255 -20.95 -6.92 2.84
CA THR A 255 -21.35 -7.02 1.44
C THR A 255 -20.47 -8.03 0.67
N VAL A 256 -19.15 -7.94 0.84
CA VAL A 256 -18.21 -8.83 0.16
C VAL A 256 -18.27 -10.26 0.70
N SER A 257 -18.46 -10.43 2.01
CA SER A 257 -18.63 -11.74 2.63
C SER A 257 -19.94 -12.41 2.19
N ALA A 258 -21.03 -11.65 2.03
CA ALA A 258 -22.30 -12.15 1.51
C ALA A 258 -22.20 -12.65 0.06
N ALA A 259 -21.25 -12.12 -0.72
CA ALA A 259 -20.92 -12.61 -2.06
C ALA A 259 -20.01 -13.86 -2.07
N GLY A 260 -19.73 -14.45 -0.90
CA GLY A 260 -18.96 -15.69 -0.76
C GLY A 260 -17.44 -15.49 -0.70
N ILE A 261 -16.96 -14.25 -0.53
CA ILE A 261 -15.52 -13.95 -0.43
C ILE A 261 -15.19 -13.62 1.03
N PRO A 262 -14.51 -14.51 1.77
CA PRO A 262 -14.06 -14.24 3.13
C PRO A 262 -13.30 -12.91 3.20
N SER A 263 -13.71 -12.02 4.09
CA SER A 263 -13.04 -10.72 4.23
C SER A 263 -12.84 -10.26 5.67
N LYS A 264 -11.85 -9.40 5.86
CA LYS A 264 -11.50 -8.77 7.14
C LYS A 264 -11.27 -7.28 6.95
N THR A 265 -11.52 -6.50 8.00
CA THR A 265 -11.17 -5.08 8.05
C THR A 265 -9.96 -4.87 8.94
N LEU A 266 -9.18 -3.84 8.64
CA LEU A 266 -8.06 -3.39 9.43
C LEU A 266 -8.36 -2.01 9.98
N GLU A 267 -8.34 -1.90 11.30
CA GLU A 267 -8.40 -0.63 11.99
C GLU A 267 -7.02 -0.33 12.60
N LEU A 268 -6.64 0.95 12.60
CA LEU A 268 -5.53 1.42 13.41
C LEU A 268 -5.91 1.22 14.87
N ASN A 269 -5.23 0.29 15.57
CA ASN A 269 -5.44 0.00 16.98
C ASN A 269 -4.98 1.18 17.86
N GLY A 270 -5.71 2.29 17.88
CA GLY A 270 -5.51 3.43 18.78
C GLY A 270 -4.13 4.11 18.73
N GLN A 271 -3.22 3.68 17.84
CA GLN A 271 -1.94 4.33 17.64
C GLN A 271 -2.20 5.67 16.96
N LYS A 272 -1.91 6.76 17.68
CA LYS A 272 -1.95 8.10 17.09
C LYS A 272 -0.96 8.13 15.92
N PRO A 273 -1.38 8.58 14.72
CA PRO A 273 -0.45 8.79 13.61
C PRO A 273 0.63 9.79 14.05
N ALA A 274 1.89 9.47 13.78
CA ALA A 274 3.05 10.31 14.09
C ALA A 274 3.11 11.60 13.26
#